data_AF-A0A848CLJ8-F1
#
_entry.id   AF-A0A848CLJ8-F1
#
_cell.length_a   1.000
_cell.length_b   1.000
_cell.length_c   1.000
_cell.angle_alpha   90.00
_cell.angle_beta   90.00
_cell.angle_gamma   90.00
#
_symmetry.space_group_name_H-M   'P 1'
#
loop_
_entity.id
_entity.type
_entity.pdbx_description
1 polymer ?
#
loop_
_entity_poly.entity_id
_entity_poly.type
_entity_poly.pdbx_seq_one_letter_code
_entity_poly.pdbx_strand_id
1 'polypeptide(L)'
;MYTNKYWKYFDRSIKEYKKRVVSDEEVKEILDDRMKEMKDLIQKNERNCLTDCLGILIGVDLEMNAKNRILNGEPSAWILLEQQLFWLNQMIKSNPSRRNVSDREIGGLIGLSLLWGYEDIAELTYKYATNMFMKDRDFYSENKTHHVFMTCLYYKWKTGEMPDLFNILPDDHVYQKLMRSWNDTNNFGEHLYELCDFHIYSLSDTPHKLSEILSFDCIPYDYYCIRLIREKEGLATPTIEHPLLQTPLAEIPKDKPGYKLDEDEVLQFVIQNEKVPDWQRIIR
;
A
#
# COMPACT_ATOMS: atom_id res chain seq x y z
N MET A 1 -16.91 -25.92 8.94
CA MET A 1 -16.69 -24.48 8.71
C MET A 1 -15.32 -24.16 9.28
N TYR A 2 -14.32 -23.96 8.41
CA TYR A 2 -12.94 -23.71 8.84
C TYR A 2 -12.87 -22.26 9.29
N THR A 3 -12.85 -22.01 10.60
CA THR A 3 -12.70 -20.63 11.10
C THR A 3 -11.21 -20.31 11.10
N ASN A 4 -10.76 -19.46 10.16
CA ASN A 4 -9.39 -19.01 10.18
C ASN A 4 -9.10 -18.28 11.50
N LYS A 5 -8.09 -18.76 12.23
CA LYS A 5 -7.67 -18.23 13.54
C LYS A 5 -7.30 -16.74 13.50
N TYR A 6 -7.04 -16.19 12.32
CA TYR A 6 -6.66 -14.80 12.12
C TYR A 6 -7.85 -13.85 11.90
N TRP A 7 -9.05 -14.35 11.58
CA TRP A 7 -10.23 -13.49 11.37
C TRP A 7 -10.58 -12.64 12.59
N LYS A 8 -10.31 -13.13 13.81
CA LYS A 8 -10.50 -12.35 15.04
C LYS A 8 -9.65 -11.07 15.09
N TYR A 9 -8.48 -11.05 14.43
CA TYR A 9 -7.62 -9.87 14.36
C TYR A 9 -8.15 -8.92 13.31
N PHE A 10 -8.55 -9.42 12.14
CA PHE A 10 -9.23 -8.61 11.12
C PHE A 10 -10.50 -7.93 11.67
N ASP A 11 -11.39 -8.69 12.32
CA ASP A 11 -12.60 -8.16 12.95
C ASP A 11 -12.28 -7.08 13.99
N ARG A 12 -11.16 -7.23 14.70
CA ARG A 12 -10.70 -6.24 15.68
C ARG A 12 -10.25 -4.97 14.97
N SER A 13 -9.38 -5.07 13.97
CA SER A 13 -8.91 -3.93 13.19
C SER A 13 -10.08 -3.16 12.56
N ILE A 14 -11.03 -3.86 11.92
CA ILE A 14 -12.24 -3.24 11.36
C ILE A 14 -13.04 -2.49 12.44
N LYS A 15 -13.22 -3.10 13.63
CA LYS A 15 -13.92 -2.44 14.75
C LYS A 15 -13.16 -1.23 15.28
N GLU A 16 -11.83 -1.27 15.32
CA GLU A 16 -10.98 -0.18 15.77
C GLU A 16 -11.04 0.99 14.80
N TYR A 17 -10.84 0.76 13.50
CA TYR A 17 -10.98 1.79 12.48
C TYR A 17 -12.38 2.40 12.48
N LYS A 18 -13.43 1.59 12.59
CA LYS A 18 -14.82 2.08 12.64
C LYS A 18 -15.10 2.97 13.86
N LYS A 19 -14.42 2.75 14.99
CA LYS A 19 -14.60 3.51 16.23
C LYS A 19 -13.73 4.75 16.34
N ARG A 20 -12.53 4.74 15.75
CA ARG A 20 -11.57 5.84 15.86
C ARG A 20 -11.96 6.97 14.92
N VAL A 21 -12.81 7.85 15.42
CA VAL A 21 -13.14 9.11 14.75
C VAL A 21 -11.91 10.03 14.86
N VAL A 22 -11.53 10.63 13.74
CA VAL A 22 -10.56 11.72 13.64
C VAL A 22 -11.39 12.97 13.36
N SER A 23 -11.41 13.93 14.27
CA SER A 23 -12.22 15.15 14.07
C SER A 23 -11.51 16.15 13.16
N ASP A 24 -12.27 17.07 12.56
CA ASP A 24 -11.69 18.13 11.73
C ASP A 24 -10.72 19.02 12.54
N GLU A 25 -10.96 19.20 13.84
CA GLU A 25 -10.03 19.88 14.74
C GLU A 25 -8.73 19.10 14.95
N GLU A 26 -8.80 17.77 15.12
CA GLU A 26 -7.62 16.90 15.23
C GLU A 26 -6.81 16.95 13.94
N VAL A 27 -7.48 16.83 12.78
CA VAL A 27 -6.83 16.98 11.46
C VAL A 27 -6.12 18.34 11.37
N LYS A 28 -6.81 19.42 11.70
CA LYS A 28 -6.26 20.77 11.63
C LYS A 28 -5.06 20.96 12.55
N GLU A 29 -5.12 20.48 13.79
CA GLU A 29 -4.02 20.57 14.74
C GLU A 29 -2.78 19.85 14.22
N ILE A 30 -2.94 18.64 13.69
CA ILE A 30 -1.82 17.89 13.12
C ILE A 30 -1.25 18.63 11.90
N LEU A 31 -2.09 19.13 10.99
CA LEU A 31 -1.63 19.89 9.82
C LEU A 31 -0.86 21.16 10.23
N ASP A 32 -1.38 21.94 11.17
CA ASP A 32 -0.74 23.17 11.67
C ASP A 32 0.63 22.86 12.31
N ASP A 33 0.71 21.82 13.14
CA ASP A 33 1.95 21.38 13.78
C ASP A 33 3.02 20.93 12.77
N ARG A 34 2.61 20.21 11.73
CA ARG A 34 3.53 19.78 10.67
C ARG A 34 4.00 20.95 9.81
N MET A 35 3.11 21.87 9.46
CA MET A 35 3.47 23.08 8.74
C MET A 35 4.46 23.94 9.55
N LYS A 36 4.31 24.00 10.87
CA LYS A 36 5.28 24.65 11.76
C LYS A 36 6.63 23.92 11.73
N GLU A 37 6.65 22.60 11.86
CA GLU A 37 7.89 21.82 11.80
C GLU A 37 8.64 22.00 10.46
N MET A 38 7.91 21.97 9.34
CA MET A 38 8.50 22.21 8.01
C MET A 38 9.12 23.62 7.90
N LYS A 39 8.46 24.65 8.46
CA LYS A 39 9.01 26.01 8.53
C LYS A 39 10.28 26.07 9.39
N ASP A 40 10.31 25.35 10.51
CA ASP A 40 11.49 25.26 11.37
C ASP A 40 12.67 24.57 10.67
N LEU A 41 12.42 23.49 9.92
CA LEU A 41 13.43 22.82 9.09
C LEU A 41 14.03 23.77 8.05
N ILE A 42 13.21 24.61 7.41
CA ILE A 42 13.69 25.64 6.48
C ILE A 42 14.62 26.64 7.18
N GLN A 43 14.24 27.12 8.38
CA GLN A 43 15.06 28.05 9.15
C GLN A 43 16.41 27.44 9.57
N LYS A 44 16.43 26.14 9.87
CA LYS A 44 17.64 25.38 10.20
C LYS A 44 18.46 24.97 8.98
N ASN A 45 18.02 25.31 7.76
CA ASN A 45 18.63 24.89 6.49
C ASN A 45 18.65 23.36 6.28
N GLU A 46 17.66 22.65 6.83
CA GLU A 46 17.45 21.19 6.75
C GLU A 46 16.35 20.84 5.72
N ARG A 47 16.33 21.57 4.60
CA ARG A 47 15.30 21.46 3.56
C ARG A 47 15.23 20.09 2.86
N ASN A 48 16.24 19.24 3.04
CA ASN A 48 16.27 17.88 2.54
C ASN A 48 15.49 16.88 3.42
N CYS A 49 14.94 17.33 4.55
CA CYS A 49 14.13 16.52 5.47
C CYS A 49 12.63 16.89 5.43
N LEU A 50 12.20 17.81 4.55
CA LEU A 50 10.80 18.28 4.54
C LEU A 50 9.79 17.16 4.29
N THR A 51 10.13 16.18 3.46
CA THR A 51 9.27 15.01 3.22
C THR A 51 9.08 14.13 4.43
N ASP A 52 9.98 14.19 5.42
CA ASP A 52 9.90 13.37 6.64
C ASP A 52 8.66 13.78 7.46
N CYS A 53 8.27 15.06 7.37
CA CYS A 53 7.06 15.57 8.02
C CYS A 53 5.75 15.01 7.42
N LEU A 54 5.77 14.47 6.19
CA LEU A 54 4.60 13.85 5.56
C LEU A 54 4.25 12.48 6.20
N GLY A 55 5.26 11.74 6.67
CA GLY A 55 5.08 10.37 7.17
C GLY A 55 4.11 10.25 8.36
N ILE A 56 4.18 11.18 9.31
CA ILE A 56 3.29 11.17 10.49
C ILE A 56 1.84 11.49 10.11
N LEU A 57 1.64 12.41 9.17
CA LEU A 57 0.31 12.80 8.69
C LEU A 57 -0.39 11.65 7.98
N ILE A 58 0.36 10.90 7.16
CA ILE A 58 -0.17 9.76 6.42
C ILE A 58 -0.90 8.80 7.34
N GLY A 59 -0.32 8.47 8.50
CA GLY A 59 -0.90 7.47 9.41
C GLY A 59 -2.23 7.89 10.05
N VAL A 60 -2.39 9.16 10.43
CA VAL A 60 -3.57 9.63 11.19
C VAL A 60 -4.58 10.33 10.29
N ASP A 61 -4.15 11.36 9.56
CA ASP A 61 -5.03 12.23 8.78
C ASP A 61 -5.52 11.54 7.50
N LEU A 62 -4.68 10.75 6.85
CA LEU A 62 -5.05 10.10 5.58
C LEU A 62 -5.59 8.69 5.81
N GLU A 63 -4.77 7.81 6.39
CA GLU A 63 -5.06 6.38 6.49
C GLU A 63 -6.21 6.07 7.47
N MET A 64 -6.08 6.49 8.74
CA MET A 64 -7.09 6.19 9.77
C MET A 64 -8.41 6.92 9.50
N ASN A 65 -8.35 8.19 9.11
CA ASN A 65 -9.52 8.99 8.75
C ASN A 65 -10.27 8.38 7.56
N ALA A 66 -9.57 8.02 6.47
CA ALA A 66 -10.19 7.39 5.31
C ALA A 66 -10.94 6.11 5.70
N LYS A 67 -10.25 5.22 6.43
CA LYS A 67 -10.85 3.95 6.83
C LYS A 67 -12.05 4.13 7.74
N ASN A 68 -11.97 5.04 8.71
CA ASN A 68 -13.10 5.34 9.58
C ASN A 68 -14.32 5.78 8.76
N ARG A 69 -14.13 6.76 7.87
CA ARG A 69 -15.20 7.35 7.06
C ARG A 69 -15.79 6.34 6.07
N ILE A 70 -14.96 5.59 5.34
CA ILE A 70 -15.41 4.55 4.41
C ILE A 70 -16.21 3.46 5.14
N LEU A 71 -15.72 2.97 6.29
CA LEU A 71 -16.42 1.94 7.08
C LEU A 71 -17.73 2.44 7.72
N ASN A 72 -17.93 3.75 7.79
CA ASN A 72 -19.14 4.40 8.29
C ASN A 72 -20.03 4.97 7.17
N GLY A 73 -19.78 4.61 5.91
CA GLY A 73 -20.69 4.90 4.79
C GLY A 73 -20.37 6.18 4.01
N GLU A 74 -19.15 6.72 4.14
CA GLU A 74 -18.69 7.88 3.38
C GLU A 74 -17.65 7.48 2.31
N PRO A 75 -18.07 6.94 1.15
CA PRO A 75 -17.15 6.47 0.12
C PRO A 75 -16.32 7.59 -0.51
N SER A 76 -16.73 8.86 -0.41
CA SER A 76 -15.91 9.99 -0.88
C SER A 76 -14.55 10.08 -0.18
N ALA A 77 -14.39 9.45 0.99
CA ALA A 77 -13.14 9.45 1.73
C ALA A 77 -12.03 8.59 1.07
N TRP A 78 -12.31 7.84 0.00
CA TRP A 78 -11.26 7.25 -0.85
C TRP A 78 -10.27 8.30 -1.41
N ILE A 79 -10.68 9.57 -1.51
CA ILE A 79 -9.81 10.69 -1.91
C ILE A 79 -8.60 10.86 -0.99
N LEU A 80 -8.73 10.52 0.30
CA LEU A 80 -7.65 10.62 1.28
C LEU A 80 -6.60 9.52 1.04
N LEU A 81 -7.02 8.33 0.63
CA LEU A 81 -6.11 7.25 0.24
C LEU A 81 -5.41 7.56 -1.09
N GLU A 82 -6.09 8.23 -2.01
CA GLU A 82 -5.46 8.74 -3.23
C GLU A 82 -4.40 9.82 -2.90
N GLN A 83 -4.72 10.78 -2.03
CA GLN A 83 -3.77 11.77 -1.52
C GLN A 83 -2.53 11.11 -0.92
N GLN A 84 -2.72 10.06 -0.11
CA GLN A 84 -1.63 9.29 0.49
C GLN A 84 -0.70 8.67 -0.57
N LEU A 85 -1.20 8.21 -1.72
CA LEU A 85 -0.34 7.72 -2.81
C LEU A 85 0.62 8.81 -3.30
N PHE A 86 0.12 10.04 -3.48
CA PHE A 86 0.95 11.17 -3.93
C PHE A 86 1.99 11.57 -2.89
N TRP A 87 1.64 11.52 -1.60
CA TRP A 87 2.56 11.87 -0.53
C TRP A 87 3.67 10.83 -0.40
N LEU A 88 3.33 9.54 -0.41
CA LEU A 88 4.31 8.45 -0.41
C LEU A 88 5.21 8.50 -1.68
N ASN A 89 4.62 8.79 -2.85
CA ASN A 89 5.37 8.98 -4.08
C ASN A 89 6.41 10.11 -3.95
N GLN A 90 6.03 11.25 -3.37
CA GLN A 90 6.95 12.36 -3.15
C GLN A 90 8.06 11.99 -2.15
N MET A 91 7.74 11.24 -1.09
CA MET A 91 8.73 10.73 -0.15
C MET A 91 9.76 9.81 -0.85
N ILE A 92 9.31 8.92 -1.74
CA ILE A 92 10.20 8.07 -2.56
C ILE A 92 11.09 8.92 -3.47
N LYS A 93 10.53 9.92 -4.17
CA LYS A 93 11.31 10.82 -5.06
C LYS A 93 12.39 11.58 -4.30
N SER A 94 12.09 12.00 -3.07
CA SER A 94 12.92 12.93 -2.31
C SER A 94 14.06 12.26 -1.58
N ASN A 95 13.90 11.03 -1.08
CA ASN A 95 15.04 10.34 -0.48
C ASN A 95 14.90 8.80 -0.45
N PRO A 96 15.28 8.12 -1.54
CA PRO A 96 15.32 6.67 -1.62
C PRO A 96 16.20 6.01 -0.58
N SER A 97 17.30 6.68 -0.26
CA SER A 97 18.38 6.08 0.52
C SER A 97 18.05 6.02 2.00
N ARG A 98 17.17 6.91 2.47
CA ARG A 98 16.73 6.99 3.86
C ARG A 98 15.65 5.99 4.25
N ARG A 99 15.07 5.28 3.28
CA ARG A 99 13.95 4.34 3.52
C ARG A 99 12.76 4.99 4.24
N ASN A 100 12.48 6.25 3.91
CA ASN A 100 11.40 7.03 4.54
C ASN A 100 10.01 6.43 4.29
N VAL A 101 9.82 5.80 3.11
CA VAL A 101 8.68 4.92 2.87
C VAL A 101 9.06 3.52 3.34
N SER A 102 8.29 3.01 4.29
CA SER A 102 8.49 1.71 4.90
C SER A 102 8.25 0.61 3.86
N ASP A 103 8.99 -0.48 3.98
CA ASP A 103 8.70 -1.70 3.22
C ASP A 103 7.28 -2.21 3.45
N ARG A 104 6.65 -1.83 4.58
CA ARG A 104 5.29 -2.16 5.00
C ARG A 104 4.16 -1.41 4.26
N GLU A 105 4.53 -0.47 3.38
CA GLU A 105 3.59 0.40 2.65
C GLU A 105 3.62 0.15 1.13
N ILE A 106 4.69 -0.47 0.65
CA ILE A 106 4.99 -0.65 -0.79
C ILE A 106 3.87 -1.40 -1.52
N GLY A 107 3.30 -2.41 -0.87
CA GLY A 107 2.33 -3.33 -1.49
C GLY A 107 1.05 -2.61 -1.90
N GLY A 108 0.46 -1.88 -0.96
CA GLY A 108 -0.75 -1.08 -1.21
C GLY A 108 -0.48 0.11 -2.12
N LEU A 109 0.68 0.76 -2.00
CA LEU A 109 1.08 1.83 -2.90
C LEU A 109 1.15 1.36 -4.35
N ILE A 110 1.78 0.20 -4.63
CA ILE A 110 1.78 -0.41 -5.96
C ILE A 110 0.35 -0.79 -6.38
N GLY A 111 -0.38 -1.47 -5.50
CA GLY A 111 -1.69 -2.04 -5.82
C GLY A 111 -2.72 -0.98 -6.20
N LEU A 112 -2.91 0.04 -5.35
CA LEU A 112 -3.86 1.12 -5.61
C LEU A 112 -3.42 2.02 -6.77
N SER A 113 -2.11 2.29 -6.91
CA SER A 113 -1.60 3.02 -8.08
C SER A 113 -1.91 2.30 -9.38
N LEU A 114 -1.74 0.98 -9.40
CA LEU A 114 -2.08 0.16 -10.57
C LEU A 114 -3.58 0.16 -10.87
N LEU A 115 -4.42 -0.03 -9.84
CA LEU A 115 -5.89 -0.06 -9.99
C LEU A 115 -6.47 1.27 -10.47
N TRP A 116 -5.91 2.40 -10.03
CA TRP A 116 -6.34 3.73 -10.45
C TRP A 116 -5.58 4.28 -11.66
N GLY A 117 -4.71 3.48 -12.30
CA GLY A 117 -3.99 3.89 -13.52
C GLY A 117 -2.93 4.97 -13.32
N TYR A 118 -2.32 5.04 -12.13
CA TYR A 118 -1.12 5.82 -11.84
C TYR A 118 0.14 5.00 -12.12
N GLU A 119 0.34 4.66 -13.40
CA GLU A 119 1.43 3.79 -13.85
C GLU A 119 2.82 4.34 -13.52
N ASP A 120 2.98 5.67 -13.50
CA ASP A 120 4.21 6.36 -13.14
C ASP A 120 4.57 6.19 -11.67
N ILE A 121 3.58 6.28 -10.77
CA ILE A 121 3.74 6.01 -9.33
C ILE A 121 4.05 4.52 -9.10
N ALA A 122 3.32 3.63 -9.78
CA ALA A 122 3.54 2.20 -9.68
C ALA A 122 4.95 1.80 -10.16
N GLU A 123 5.41 2.37 -11.29
CA GLU A 123 6.76 2.13 -11.84
C GLU A 123 7.86 2.64 -10.91
N LEU A 124 7.71 3.85 -10.37
CA LEU A 124 8.69 4.41 -9.43
C LEU A 124 8.79 3.53 -8.17
N THR A 125 7.64 3.14 -7.62
CA THR A 125 7.55 2.31 -6.42
C THR A 125 8.13 0.92 -6.68
N TYR A 126 7.86 0.32 -7.84
CA TYR A 126 8.47 -0.94 -8.27
C TYR A 126 10.01 -0.86 -8.31
N LYS A 127 10.57 0.20 -8.89
CA LYS A 127 12.03 0.40 -8.95
C LYS A 127 12.64 0.59 -7.56
N TYR A 128 11.97 1.36 -6.71
CA TYR A 128 12.37 1.54 -5.31
C TYR A 128 12.37 0.22 -4.54
N ALA A 129 11.28 -0.54 -4.62
CA ALA A 129 11.10 -1.82 -3.95
C ALA A 129 12.11 -2.87 -4.43
N THR A 130 12.29 -3.00 -5.75
CA THR A 130 13.25 -3.95 -6.33
C THR A 130 14.67 -3.68 -5.83
N ASN A 131 15.11 -2.42 -5.82
CA ASN A 131 16.41 -2.03 -5.28
C ASN A 131 16.55 -2.33 -3.79
N MET A 132 15.47 -2.25 -3.03
CA MET A 132 15.45 -2.57 -1.61
C MET A 132 15.55 -4.09 -1.39
N PHE A 133 14.71 -4.87 -2.08
CA PHE A 133 14.58 -6.31 -1.88
C PHE A 133 15.80 -7.09 -2.39
N MET A 134 16.42 -6.64 -3.49
CA MET A 134 17.64 -7.27 -4.01
C MET A 134 18.85 -7.10 -3.10
N LYS A 135 18.87 -6.09 -2.22
CA LYS A 135 19.98 -5.87 -1.27
C LYS A 135 19.97 -6.84 -0.09
N ASP A 136 18.81 -7.39 0.27
CA ASP A 136 18.65 -8.24 1.46
C ASP A 136 17.60 -9.35 1.21
N ARG A 137 17.88 -10.19 0.22
CA ARG A 137 16.91 -11.20 -0.27
C ARG A 137 16.42 -12.13 0.85
N ASP A 138 17.31 -12.54 1.75
CA ASP A 138 16.99 -13.46 2.84
C ASP A 138 15.96 -12.84 3.79
N PHE A 139 16.17 -11.60 4.25
CA PHE A 139 15.21 -10.90 5.10
C PHE A 139 13.83 -10.78 4.44
N TYR A 140 13.78 -10.34 3.17
CA TYR A 140 12.53 -10.11 2.45
C TYR A 140 11.80 -11.42 2.09
N SER A 141 12.53 -12.53 1.93
CA SER A 141 11.95 -13.85 1.66
C SER A 141 11.15 -14.43 2.84
N GLU A 142 11.43 -13.97 4.06
CA GLU A 142 10.79 -14.47 5.28
C GLU A 142 9.82 -13.47 5.91
N ASN A 143 10.11 -12.16 5.83
CA ASN A 143 9.44 -11.15 6.67
C ASN A 143 8.47 -10.23 5.92
N LYS A 144 8.63 -10.13 4.60
CA LYS A 144 8.00 -9.10 3.75
C LYS A 144 7.49 -9.67 2.41
N THR A 145 7.01 -10.91 2.44
CA THR A 145 6.62 -11.68 1.25
C THR A 145 5.42 -11.10 0.48
N HIS A 146 4.48 -10.43 1.15
CA HIS A 146 3.38 -9.70 0.54
C HIS A 146 3.89 -8.54 -0.34
N HIS A 147 4.83 -7.75 0.17
CA HIS A 147 5.36 -6.62 -0.58
C HIS A 147 6.25 -7.07 -1.75
N VAL A 148 6.99 -8.16 -1.57
CA VAL A 148 7.70 -8.84 -2.66
C VAL A 148 6.71 -9.32 -3.73
N PHE A 149 5.62 -9.98 -3.32
CA PHE A 149 4.60 -10.45 -4.25
C PHE A 149 3.98 -9.30 -5.05
N MET A 150 3.55 -8.22 -4.40
CA MET A 150 2.98 -7.05 -5.09
C MET A 150 3.97 -6.41 -6.09
N THR A 151 5.25 -6.35 -5.73
CA THR A 151 6.31 -5.85 -6.62
C THR A 151 6.49 -6.75 -7.84
N CYS A 152 6.45 -8.08 -7.65
CA CYS A 152 6.53 -9.05 -8.75
C CYS A 152 5.26 -9.04 -9.61
N LEU A 153 4.10 -8.84 -8.99
CA LEU A 153 2.81 -8.79 -9.65
C LEU A 153 2.70 -7.57 -10.59
N TYR A 154 3.25 -6.42 -10.19
CA TYR A 154 3.40 -5.26 -11.09
C TYR A 154 4.27 -5.59 -12.31
N TYR A 155 5.42 -6.25 -12.11
CA TYR A 155 6.27 -6.66 -13.22
C TYR A 155 5.54 -7.60 -14.19
N LYS A 156 4.75 -8.55 -13.66
CA LYS A 156 3.87 -9.41 -14.46
C LYS A 156 2.82 -8.62 -15.22
N TRP A 157 2.14 -7.68 -14.56
CA TRP A 157 1.18 -6.80 -15.26
C TRP A 157 1.84 -6.08 -16.45
N LYS A 158 3.08 -5.61 -16.28
CA LYS A 158 3.80 -4.85 -17.29
C LYS A 158 4.34 -5.71 -18.44
N THR A 159 4.87 -6.89 -18.14
CA THR A 159 5.66 -7.73 -19.08
C THR A 159 4.96 -9.02 -19.51
N GLY A 160 3.97 -9.48 -18.75
CA GLY A 160 3.34 -10.80 -18.89
C GLY A 160 4.04 -11.91 -18.08
N GLU A 161 5.25 -11.66 -17.58
CA GLU A 161 6.10 -12.69 -16.95
C GLU A 161 6.32 -12.42 -15.46
N MET A 162 6.53 -13.47 -14.67
CA MET A 162 6.99 -13.30 -13.28
C MET A 162 8.50 -13.06 -13.27
N PRO A 163 9.01 -12.07 -12.51
CA PRO A 163 10.44 -11.78 -12.45
C PRO A 163 11.19 -12.80 -11.58
N ASP A 164 12.50 -12.94 -11.79
CA ASP A 164 13.38 -13.80 -10.97
C ASP A 164 13.32 -13.52 -9.47
N LEU A 165 13.03 -12.26 -9.09
CA LEU A 165 12.83 -11.86 -7.70
C LEU A 165 11.76 -12.71 -7.00
N PHE A 166 10.74 -13.19 -7.72
CA PHE A 166 9.68 -14.01 -7.17
C PHE A 166 10.19 -15.35 -6.60
N ASN A 167 11.28 -15.87 -7.15
CA ASN A 167 11.88 -17.14 -6.73
C ASN A 167 12.56 -17.06 -5.36
N ILE A 168 12.58 -15.90 -4.69
CA ILE A 168 12.98 -15.84 -3.27
C ILE A 168 11.94 -16.45 -2.34
N LEU A 169 10.68 -16.53 -2.77
CA LEU A 169 9.61 -17.07 -1.93
C LEU A 169 9.69 -18.60 -1.88
N PRO A 170 9.52 -19.23 -0.70
CA PRO A 170 9.52 -20.68 -0.55
C PRO A 170 8.50 -21.37 -1.46
N ASP A 171 8.83 -22.53 -2.01
CA ASP A 171 8.00 -23.27 -2.98
C ASP A 171 6.58 -23.61 -2.50
N ASP A 172 6.37 -23.73 -1.20
CA ASP A 172 5.08 -24.02 -0.57
C ASP A 172 4.33 -22.75 -0.11
N HIS A 173 4.90 -21.56 -0.32
CA HIS A 173 4.30 -20.28 0.03
C HIS A 173 3.00 -20.04 -0.76
N VAL A 174 2.01 -19.38 -0.16
CA VAL A 174 0.68 -19.14 -0.77
C VAL A 174 0.76 -18.49 -2.16
N TYR A 175 1.63 -17.50 -2.32
CA TYR A 175 1.85 -16.84 -3.60
C TYR A 175 2.42 -17.78 -4.67
N GLN A 176 3.31 -18.70 -4.32
CA GLN A 176 3.83 -19.71 -5.26
C GLN A 176 2.72 -20.66 -5.71
N LYS A 177 1.88 -21.14 -4.78
CA LYS A 177 0.72 -21.99 -5.11
C LYS A 177 -0.26 -21.27 -6.05
N LEU A 178 -0.60 -20.02 -5.72
CA LEU A 178 -1.47 -19.18 -6.54
C LEU A 178 -0.92 -19.07 -7.97
N MET A 179 0.36 -18.72 -8.13
CA MET A 179 0.98 -18.57 -9.45
C MET A 179 1.09 -19.89 -10.23
N ARG A 180 1.29 -21.03 -9.56
CA ARG A 180 1.24 -22.36 -10.23
C ARG A 180 -0.14 -22.67 -10.80
N SER A 181 -1.20 -22.23 -10.12
CA SER A 181 -2.58 -22.39 -10.60
C SER A 181 -3.05 -21.28 -11.54
N TRP A 182 -2.18 -20.36 -11.97
CA TRP A 182 -2.58 -19.16 -12.71
C TRP A 182 -3.43 -19.48 -13.95
N ASN A 183 -3.08 -20.51 -14.73
CA ASN A 183 -3.88 -20.87 -15.91
C ASN A 183 -4.97 -21.91 -15.63
N ASP A 184 -5.08 -22.43 -14.40
CA ASP A 184 -6.01 -23.50 -14.01
C ASP A 184 -7.14 -22.97 -13.12
N THR A 185 -8.33 -22.77 -13.70
CA THR A 185 -9.49 -22.25 -12.98
C THR A 185 -10.04 -23.18 -11.90
N ASN A 186 -9.72 -24.48 -11.92
CA ASN A 186 -10.28 -25.43 -10.95
C ASN A 186 -9.72 -25.21 -9.55
N ASN A 187 -8.42 -24.95 -9.45
CA ASN A 187 -7.71 -24.75 -8.18
C ASN A 187 -7.52 -23.26 -7.84
N PHE A 188 -7.64 -22.36 -8.83
CA PHE A 188 -7.37 -20.93 -8.61
C PHE A 188 -8.29 -20.29 -7.58
N GLY A 189 -9.56 -20.70 -7.51
CA GLY A 189 -10.51 -20.17 -6.52
C GLY A 189 -10.10 -20.48 -5.07
N GLU A 190 -9.62 -21.69 -4.81
CA GLU A 190 -9.11 -22.08 -3.48
C GLU A 190 -7.85 -21.29 -3.12
N HIS A 191 -6.90 -21.16 -4.05
CA HIS A 191 -5.69 -20.36 -3.80
C HIS A 191 -5.97 -18.85 -3.67
N LEU A 192 -7.00 -18.32 -4.34
CA LEU A 192 -7.46 -16.93 -4.10
C LEU A 192 -8.05 -16.76 -2.70
N TYR A 193 -8.74 -17.78 -2.19
CA TYR A 193 -9.24 -17.75 -0.82
C TYR A 193 -8.06 -17.80 0.17
N GLU A 194 -7.09 -18.69 -0.04
CA GLU A 194 -5.84 -18.75 0.75
C GLU A 194 -5.07 -17.42 0.72
N LEU A 195 -5.04 -16.73 -0.43
CA LEU A 195 -4.46 -15.40 -0.57
C LEU A 195 -5.14 -14.39 0.37
N CYS A 196 -6.47 -14.33 0.38
CA CYS A 196 -7.19 -13.41 1.27
C CYS A 196 -6.97 -13.75 2.76
N ASP A 197 -6.89 -15.03 3.09
CA ASP A 197 -6.52 -15.49 4.43
C ASP A 197 -5.09 -15.05 4.81
N PHE A 198 -4.16 -15.10 3.85
CA PHE A 198 -2.79 -14.64 4.04
C PHE A 198 -2.68 -13.12 4.15
N HIS A 199 -3.46 -12.35 3.39
CA HIS A 199 -3.56 -10.90 3.54
C HIS A 199 -3.98 -10.53 4.98
N ILE A 200 -5.00 -11.20 5.52
CA ILE A 200 -5.41 -11.05 6.92
C ILE A 200 -4.28 -11.46 7.89
N TYR A 201 -3.53 -12.51 7.60
CA TYR A 201 -2.37 -12.86 8.41
C TYR A 201 -1.26 -11.79 8.33
N SER A 202 -1.06 -11.17 7.18
CA SER A 202 -0.05 -10.14 6.97
C SER A 202 -0.41 -8.79 7.58
N LEU A 203 -1.68 -8.41 7.69
CA LEU A 203 -2.09 -7.22 8.46
C LEU A 203 -2.05 -7.43 9.98
N SER A 204 -2.01 -8.67 10.46
CA SER A 204 -2.24 -8.96 11.89
C SER A 204 -0.96 -8.90 12.72
N ASP A 205 -1.00 -8.16 13.83
CA ASP A 205 -0.07 -8.34 14.93
C ASP A 205 -0.46 -9.60 15.73
N THR A 206 0.50 -10.52 15.88
CA THR A 206 0.34 -11.75 16.66
C THR A 206 1.43 -11.84 17.72
N PRO A 207 1.31 -12.69 18.75
CA PRO A 207 2.36 -12.87 19.76
C PRO A 207 3.74 -13.26 19.21
N HIS A 208 3.82 -13.72 17.96
CA HIS A 208 5.04 -14.24 17.34
C HIS A 208 5.45 -13.52 16.06
N LYS A 209 4.67 -12.52 15.61
CA LYS A 209 4.89 -11.80 14.35
C LYS A 209 4.29 -10.40 14.43
N LEU A 210 5.05 -9.40 14.00
CA LEU A 210 4.51 -8.08 13.72
C LEU A 210 3.81 -8.07 12.35
N SER A 211 2.80 -7.23 12.22
CA SER A 211 2.10 -6.97 10.97
C SER A 211 3.11 -6.59 9.89
N GLU A 212 2.97 -7.24 8.75
CA GLU A 212 3.75 -6.98 7.57
C GLU A 212 3.19 -5.76 6.84
N ILE A 213 1.87 -5.74 6.63
CA ILE A 213 1.16 -4.64 5.98
C ILE A 213 0.82 -3.62 7.07
N LEU A 214 1.39 -2.41 6.99
CA LEU A 214 1.12 -1.32 7.93
C LEU A 214 0.04 -0.37 7.39
N SER A 215 0.17 -0.01 6.12
CA SER A 215 -0.76 0.86 5.41
C SER A 215 -1.54 0.04 4.39
N PHE A 216 -2.77 0.46 4.10
CA PHE A 216 -3.73 -0.19 3.23
C PHE A 216 -4.18 -1.60 3.71
N ASP A 217 -3.94 -1.90 4.98
CA ASP A 217 -4.01 -3.25 5.58
C ASP A 217 -5.34 -4.00 5.45
N CYS A 218 -6.48 -3.31 5.44
CA CYS A 218 -7.82 -3.91 5.32
C CYS A 218 -8.42 -3.76 3.92
N ILE A 219 -7.62 -3.33 2.95
CA ILE A 219 -8.04 -3.09 1.56
C ILE A 219 -7.50 -4.26 0.70
N PRO A 220 -8.34 -5.07 0.06
CA PRO A 220 -7.92 -6.23 -0.73
C PRO A 220 -7.38 -5.86 -2.12
N TYR A 221 -6.42 -4.92 -2.17
CA TYR A 221 -5.84 -4.44 -3.42
C TYR A 221 -5.14 -5.56 -4.21
N ASP A 222 -4.52 -6.53 -3.53
CA ASP A 222 -3.85 -7.68 -4.13
C ASP A 222 -4.81 -8.56 -4.93
N TYR A 223 -5.95 -8.92 -4.35
CA TYR A 223 -7.04 -9.64 -5.02
C TYR A 223 -7.50 -8.92 -6.30
N TYR A 224 -7.69 -7.60 -6.20
CA TYR A 224 -8.14 -6.81 -7.35
C TYR A 224 -7.06 -6.63 -8.42
N CYS A 225 -5.80 -6.48 -8.04
CA CYS A 225 -4.68 -6.47 -8.99
C CYS A 225 -4.58 -7.81 -9.73
N ILE A 226 -4.75 -8.94 -9.05
CA ILE A 226 -4.79 -10.25 -9.70
C ILE A 226 -5.93 -10.31 -10.72
N ARG A 227 -7.14 -9.88 -10.33
CA ARG A 227 -8.29 -9.84 -11.25
C ARG A 227 -7.99 -8.97 -12.48
N LEU A 228 -7.42 -7.78 -12.29
CA LEU A 228 -7.02 -6.87 -13.36
C LEU A 228 -6.04 -7.52 -14.35
N ILE A 229 -5.02 -8.21 -13.83
CA ILE A 229 -3.99 -8.84 -14.67
C ILE A 229 -4.57 -10.04 -15.43
N ARG A 230 -5.39 -10.86 -14.77
CA ARG A 230 -6.06 -11.98 -15.42
C ARG A 230 -6.99 -11.52 -16.53
N GLU A 231 -7.78 -10.46 -16.28
CA GLU A 231 -8.64 -9.86 -17.29
C GLU A 231 -7.83 -9.39 -18.51
N LYS A 232 -6.71 -8.71 -18.27
CA LYS A 232 -5.76 -8.31 -19.33
C LYS A 232 -5.22 -9.50 -20.13
N GLU A 233 -5.05 -10.66 -19.50
CA GLU A 233 -4.58 -11.91 -20.12
C GLU A 233 -5.71 -12.76 -20.73
N GLY A 234 -6.97 -12.29 -20.68
CA GLY A 234 -8.13 -13.03 -21.18
C GLY A 234 -8.54 -14.22 -20.29
N LEU A 235 -8.07 -14.26 -19.05
CA LEU A 235 -8.35 -15.31 -18.07
C LEU A 235 -9.52 -14.92 -17.17
N ALA A 236 -10.45 -15.84 -16.96
CA ALA A 236 -11.51 -15.68 -15.97
C ALA A 236 -10.96 -15.72 -14.54
N THR A 237 -11.50 -14.89 -13.65
CA THR A 237 -11.19 -14.93 -12.21
C THR A 237 -12.42 -15.47 -11.47
N PRO A 238 -12.33 -16.60 -10.75
CA PRO A 238 -13.43 -17.12 -9.94
C PRO A 238 -13.87 -16.11 -8.88
N THR A 239 -15.18 -15.97 -8.70
CA THR A 239 -15.74 -15.25 -7.56
C THR A 239 -15.60 -16.10 -6.30
N ILE A 240 -15.12 -15.49 -5.22
CA ILE A 240 -15.01 -16.14 -3.91
C ILE A 240 -15.78 -15.32 -2.87
N GLU A 241 -16.33 -16.01 -1.86
CA GLU A 241 -16.98 -15.38 -0.72
C GLU A 241 -16.02 -15.38 0.47
N HIS A 242 -15.40 -14.23 0.76
CA HIS A 242 -14.41 -14.11 1.83
C HIS A 242 -14.65 -12.84 2.67
N PRO A 243 -14.53 -12.86 4.02
CA PRO A 243 -14.81 -11.68 4.86
C PRO A 243 -14.05 -10.41 4.46
N LEU A 244 -12.78 -10.54 4.05
CA LEU A 244 -11.98 -9.41 3.55
C LEU A 244 -12.64 -8.68 2.37
N LEU A 245 -13.37 -9.40 1.52
CA LEU A 245 -14.02 -8.87 0.32
C LEU A 245 -15.44 -8.36 0.58
N GLN A 246 -15.94 -8.46 1.81
CA GLN A 246 -17.32 -8.12 2.19
C GLN A 246 -17.41 -6.84 3.03
N THR A 247 -16.32 -6.07 3.10
CA THR A 247 -16.29 -4.80 3.84
C THR A 247 -16.41 -3.60 2.88
N PRO A 248 -16.84 -2.42 3.37
CA PRO A 248 -16.79 -1.19 2.57
C PRO A 248 -15.39 -0.86 2.02
N LEU A 249 -14.32 -1.30 2.69
CA LEU A 249 -12.94 -1.14 2.21
C LEU A 249 -12.60 -2.06 1.02
N ALA A 250 -13.42 -3.07 0.73
CA ALA A 250 -13.33 -3.86 -0.48
C ALA A 250 -13.99 -3.18 -1.69
N GLU A 251 -14.75 -2.10 -1.49
CA GLU A 251 -15.39 -1.34 -2.57
C GLU A 251 -14.43 -0.29 -3.15
N ILE A 252 -13.28 -0.74 -3.67
CA ILE A 252 -12.29 0.14 -4.29
C ILE A 252 -12.92 0.81 -5.53
N PRO A 253 -12.92 2.15 -5.64
CA PRO A 253 -13.43 2.87 -6.81
C PRO A 253 -12.73 2.41 -8.09
N LYS A 254 -13.51 2.21 -9.16
CA LYS A 254 -12.97 1.87 -10.49
C LYS A 254 -12.21 3.04 -11.10
N ASP A 255 -12.73 4.24 -10.90
CA ASP A 255 -12.11 5.48 -11.34
C ASP A 255 -11.32 6.13 -10.20
N LYS A 256 -10.42 7.04 -10.55
CA LYS A 256 -9.65 7.86 -9.60
C LYS A 256 -10.60 8.60 -8.64
N PRO A 257 -10.38 8.53 -7.31
CA PRO A 257 -11.23 9.20 -6.32
C PRO A 257 -11.37 10.73 -6.48
N GLY A 258 -10.43 11.39 -7.15
CA GLY A 258 -10.52 12.79 -7.56
C GLY A 258 -9.64 13.77 -6.77
N TYR A 259 -8.59 13.29 -6.10
CA TYR A 259 -7.59 14.12 -5.44
C TYR A 259 -6.87 15.03 -6.44
N LYS A 260 -6.67 16.29 -6.05
CA LYS A 260 -6.06 17.32 -6.88
C LYS A 260 -4.75 17.80 -6.27
N LEU A 261 -3.66 17.41 -6.90
CA LEU A 261 -2.30 17.70 -6.44
C LEU A 261 -2.00 19.21 -6.34
N ASP A 262 -2.56 20.02 -7.23
CA ASP A 262 -2.36 21.47 -7.29
C ASP A 262 -3.10 22.25 -6.20
N GLU A 263 -4.12 21.64 -5.59
CA GLU A 263 -4.89 22.21 -4.48
C GLU A 263 -4.35 21.78 -3.10
N ASP A 264 -3.39 20.83 -3.03
CA ASP A 264 -2.80 20.35 -1.77
C ASP A 264 -1.70 21.28 -1.26
N GLU A 265 -2.06 22.20 -0.36
CA GLU A 265 -1.13 23.19 0.19
C GLU A 265 0.09 22.56 0.89
N VAL A 266 -0.07 21.42 1.57
CA VAL A 266 1.02 20.77 2.32
C VAL A 266 2.01 20.15 1.37
N LEU A 267 1.53 19.36 0.41
CA LEU A 267 2.41 18.71 -0.56
C LEU A 267 3.06 19.75 -1.49
N GLN A 268 2.32 20.77 -1.91
CA GLN A 268 2.88 21.89 -2.68
C GLN A 268 3.95 22.65 -1.90
N PHE A 269 3.75 22.88 -0.60
CA PHE A 269 4.76 23.50 0.25
C PHE A 269 6.06 22.69 0.26
N VAL A 270 5.97 21.36 0.41
CA VAL A 270 7.12 20.47 0.36
C VAL A 270 7.82 20.56 -1.00
N ILE A 271 7.09 20.36 -2.11
CA ILE A 271 7.65 20.36 -3.48
C ILE A 271 8.38 21.67 -3.79
N GLN A 272 7.83 22.81 -3.35
CA GLN A 272 8.41 24.12 -3.66
C GLN A 272 9.65 24.46 -2.81
N ASN A 273 9.75 23.90 -1.61
CA ASN A 273 10.78 24.29 -0.65
C ASN A 273 11.86 23.23 -0.42
N GLU A 274 11.61 21.98 -0.82
CA GLU A 274 12.58 20.91 -0.66
C GLU A 274 13.84 21.17 -1.46
N LYS A 275 14.99 20.81 -0.88
CA LYS A 275 16.29 20.84 -1.55
C LYS A 275 16.97 19.52 -1.37
N VAL A 276 16.60 18.57 -2.22
CA VAL A 276 17.17 17.23 -2.25
C VAL A 276 18.43 17.25 -3.11
N PRO A 277 19.62 16.93 -2.56
CA PRO A 277 20.84 16.73 -3.34
C PRO A 277 20.66 15.64 -4.40
N ASP A 278 21.26 15.81 -5.58
CA ASP A 278 21.09 14.88 -6.71
C ASP A 278 21.47 13.43 -6.37
N TRP A 279 22.45 13.21 -5.49
CA TRP A 279 22.86 11.87 -5.04
C TRP A 279 21.80 11.16 -4.17
N GLN A 280 20.81 11.90 -3.68
CA GLN A 280 19.66 11.41 -2.92
C GLN A 280 18.41 11.22 -3.79
N ARG A 281 18.44 11.34 -5.12
CA ARG A 281 17.27 11.12 -5.97
C ARG A 281 17.30 9.71 -6.57
N ILE A 282 16.16 9.02 -6.65
CA ILE A 282 16.10 7.64 -7.18
C ILE A 282 16.51 7.61 -8.65
N ILE A 283 16.07 8.59 -9.45
CA ILE A 283 16.21 8.61 -10.91
C ILE A 283 16.20 10.08 -11.41
N ARG A 284 17.00 10.38 -12.44
CA ARG A 284 16.85 11.50 -13.37
C ARG A 284 15.77 11.18 -14.39
#